data_AF-A0A7R8L7J1-F1
#
_entry.id   AF-A0A7R8L7J1-F1
#
_cell.length_a   1.000
_cell.length_b   1.000
_cell.length_c   1.000
_cell.angle_alpha   90.00
_cell.angle_beta   90.00
_cell.angle_gamma   90.00
#
_symmetry.space_group_name_H-M   'P 1'
#
loop_
_entity.id
_entity.type
_entity.pdbx_description
1 polymer ?
#
loop_
_entity_poly.entity_id
_entity_poly.type
_entity_poly.pdbx_seq_one_letter_code
_entity_poly.pdbx_strand_id
1 'polypeptide(L)'
;MCSKKSSCLRTGSTEASGESGGSHAGTKVISYLHKQAKGDGARKLRDEVRFLQQLPADLAEKFPRVVRYYASSSAVAMEQEFIAMPTLRKILGEENASAEEAIAWLQRILDFLFEHAYDRAATQPPEDDWEQLHFLRAWARFSERIRKAPLFARVIYADRITIQGEECYNAPAILLALEKDEPLRRRLRPKRVSPFAHGDLHFDTILVDRNTGSFGPADPRGYELCDPWYAAGKLYHSARGKHDLIPRGEFRLD
;
A
#
# COMPACT_ATOMS: atom_id res chain seq x y z
N MET A 1 -16.76 -16.52 -12.05
CA MET A 1 -16.80 -16.78 -10.60
C MET A 1 -15.76 -15.92 -9.90
N CYS A 2 -16.20 -14.81 -9.29
CA CYS A 2 -15.34 -13.84 -8.63
C CYS A 2 -15.31 -14.20 -7.14
N SER A 3 -14.18 -14.72 -6.65
CA SER A 3 -14.01 -14.99 -5.23
C SER A 3 -13.89 -13.66 -4.49
N LYS A 4 -14.90 -13.35 -3.67
CA LYS A 4 -14.86 -12.26 -2.70
C LYS A 4 -13.59 -12.44 -1.85
N LYS A 5 -12.78 -11.38 -1.75
CA LYS A 5 -11.77 -11.27 -0.70
C LYS A 5 -12.53 -11.28 0.64
N SER A 6 -12.60 -12.44 1.26
CA SER A 6 -12.94 -12.58 2.67
C SER A 6 -11.60 -12.70 3.39
N SER A 7 -11.14 -11.61 4.00
CA SER A 7 -10.22 -11.72 5.13
C SER A 7 -11.05 -12.31 6.26
N CYS A 8 -10.88 -13.61 6.51
CA CYS A 8 -11.48 -14.24 7.67
C CYS A 8 -10.66 -13.79 8.88
N LEU A 9 -11.05 -12.67 9.50
CA LEU A 9 -10.58 -12.25 10.82
C LEU A 9 -11.03 -13.32 11.82
N ARG A 10 -10.13 -14.23 12.19
CA ARG A 10 -10.28 -14.99 13.43
C ARG A 10 -9.63 -14.16 14.52
N THR A 11 -10.46 -13.41 15.25
CA THR A 11 -10.06 -12.78 16.50
C THR A 11 -10.03 -13.86 17.58
N GLY A 12 -8.83 -14.30 17.96
CA GLY A 12 -8.63 -14.98 19.23
C GLY A 12 -8.74 -13.96 20.35
N SER A 13 -9.57 -14.26 21.36
CA SER A 13 -9.90 -13.39 22.49
C SER A 13 -8.72 -13.13 23.43
N THR A 14 -8.89 -12.03 24.16
CA THR A 14 -8.04 -11.34 25.14
C THR A 14 -7.48 -12.15 26.32
N GLU A 15 -6.30 -11.70 26.75
CA GLU A 15 -5.58 -11.83 28.03
C GLU A 15 -5.67 -13.13 28.85
N ALA A 16 -4.50 -13.75 29.08
CA ALA A 16 -4.27 -14.61 30.24
C ALA A 16 -2.82 -14.48 30.70
N SER A 17 -2.66 -14.18 31.99
CA SER A 17 -1.42 -14.18 32.77
C SER A 17 -0.72 -15.54 32.68
N GLY A 18 0.57 -15.53 32.39
CA GLY A 18 1.39 -16.73 32.33
C GLY A 18 1.60 -17.34 33.72
N GLU A 19 1.04 -18.52 33.95
CA GLU A 19 1.44 -19.37 35.07
C GLU A 19 2.65 -20.22 34.67
N SER A 20 3.63 -20.26 35.57
CA SER A 20 4.90 -20.97 35.43
C SER A 20 4.72 -22.43 35.84
N GLY A 21 4.65 -23.33 34.84
CA GLY A 21 4.58 -24.77 35.05
C GLY A 21 5.89 -25.48 34.73
N GLY A 22 6.58 -25.97 35.76
CA GLY A 22 7.35 -27.23 35.88
C GLY A 22 8.39 -27.69 34.83
N SER A 23 8.45 -27.09 33.65
CA SER A 23 9.43 -27.37 32.61
C SER A 23 10.20 -26.07 32.35
N HIS A 24 11.47 -26.14 31.96
CA HIS A 24 12.29 -24.97 31.65
C HIS A 24 11.83 -24.26 30.35
N ALA A 25 10.58 -24.47 29.94
CA ALA A 25 9.94 -23.87 28.78
C ALA A 25 8.97 -22.77 29.23
N GLY A 26 9.28 -21.52 28.87
CA GLY A 26 8.34 -20.42 28.98
C GLY A 26 7.27 -20.51 27.88
N THR A 27 6.00 -20.35 28.25
CA THR A 27 4.90 -20.22 27.28
C THR A 27 4.57 -18.75 27.10
N LYS A 28 4.54 -18.27 25.86
CA LYS A 28 4.14 -16.90 25.52
C LYS A 28 3.07 -16.94 24.43
N VAL A 29 1.96 -16.25 24.67
CA VAL A 29 0.94 -16.00 23.64
C VAL A 29 1.46 -14.91 22.71
N ILE A 30 1.46 -15.17 21.40
CA ILE A 30 1.89 -14.22 20.37
C ILE A 30 0.74 -14.05 19.38
N SER A 31 0.20 -12.84 19.28
CA SER A 31 -0.79 -12.48 18.26
C SER A 31 -0.10 -12.27 16.91
N TYR A 32 -0.66 -12.84 15.85
CA TYR A 32 -0.13 -12.70 14.49
C TYR A 32 -1.25 -12.47 13.48
N LEU A 33 -0.91 -11.81 12.39
CA LEU A 33 -1.77 -11.63 11.23
C LEU A 33 -1.41 -12.66 10.17
N HIS A 34 -2.40 -13.42 9.70
CA HIS A 34 -2.22 -14.41 8.64
C HIS A 34 -2.75 -13.90 7.29
N LYS A 35 -1.88 -13.83 6.29
CA LYS A 35 -2.22 -13.52 4.90
C LYS A 35 -2.06 -14.75 4.03
N GLN A 36 -2.99 -15.00 3.13
CA GLN A 36 -2.89 -16.06 2.13
C GLN A 36 -3.37 -15.57 0.77
N ALA A 37 -2.69 -16.00 -0.29
CA ALA A 37 -3.05 -15.66 -1.65
C ALA A 37 -2.74 -16.78 -2.65
N LYS A 38 -3.48 -16.78 -3.76
CA LYS A 38 -3.31 -17.64 -4.94
C LYS A 38 -3.23 -16.81 -6.22
N GLY A 39 -2.74 -17.39 -7.32
CA GLY A 39 -2.64 -16.72 -8.62
C GLY A 39 -1.80 -15.45 -8.55
N ASP A 40 -2.25 -14.35 -9.17
CA ASP A 40 -1.56 -13.06 -9.12
C ASP A 40 -1.32 -12.53 -7.70
N GLY A 41 -2.22 -12.84 -6.77
CA GLY A 41 -2.06 -12.45 -5.36
C GLY A 41 -0.86 -13.15 -4.71
N ALA A 42 -0.51 -14.35 -5.14
CA ALA A 42 0.65 -15.06 -4.61
C ALA A 42 1.96 -14.36 -4.98
N ARG A 43 2.09 -13.83 -6.20
CA ARG A 43 3.26 -13.02 -6.59
C ARG A 43 3.41 -11.81 -5.68
N LYS A 44 2.31 -11.07 -5.49
CA LYS A 44 2.25 -9.88 -4.62
C LYS A 44 2.67 -10.16 -3.18
N LEU A 45 2.23 -11.29 -2.62
CA LEU A 45 2.57 -11.66 -1.25
C LEU A 45 4.04 -12.11 -1.12
N ARG A 46 4.61 -12.72 -2.17
CA ARG A 46 6.06 -13.02 -2.21
C ARG A 46 6.91 -11.76 -2.24
N ASP A 47 6.48 -10.78 -3.03
CA ASP A 47 7.12 -9.47 -3.12
C ASP A 47 7.13 -8.77 -1.75
N GLU A 48 5.99 -8.77 -1.06
CA GLU A 48 5.86 -8.22 0.30
C GLU A 48 6.77 -8.94 1.31
N VAL A 49 6.78 -10.28 1.32
CA VAL A 49 7.66 -11.07 2.21
C VAL A 49 9.13 -10.75 1.94
N ARG A 50 9.54 -10.71 0.66
CA ARG A 50 10.92 -10.39 0.27
C ARG A 50 11.32 -9.01 0.80
N PHE A 51 10.45 -8.01 0.59
CA PHE A 51 10.69 -6.66 1.08
C PHE A 51 10.92 -6.64 2.59
N LEU A 52 9.99 -7.21 3.36
CA LEU A 52 10.06 -7.20 4.84
C LEU A 52 11.31 -7.93 5.37
N GLN A 53 11.74 -9.01 4.71
CA GLN A 53 12.92 -9.79 5.10
C GLN A 53 14.25 -9.11 4.72
N GLN A 54 14.24 -8.19 3.76
CA GLN A 54 15.43 -7.49 3.27
C GLN A 54 15.64 -6.11 3.92
N LEU A 55 14.72 -5.67 4.79
CA LEU A 55 14.85 -4.40 5.48
C LEU A 55 16.12 -4.37 6.36
N PRO A 56 16.96 -3.32 6.25
CA PRO A 56 17.98 -3.00 7.23
C PRO A 56 17.39 -2.87 8.64
N ALA A 57 18.18 -3.15 9.67
CA ALA A 57 17.69 -3.26 11.05
C ALA A 57 16.90 -2.02 11.54
N ASP A 58 17.41 -0.83 11.28
CA ASP A 58 16.78 0.44 11.64
C ASP A 58 15.45 0.70 10.90
N LEU A 59 15.34 0.24 9.65
CA LEU A 59 14.05 0.26 8.95
C LEU A 59 13.12 -0.82 9.47
N ALA A 60 13.62 -2.04 9.69
CA ALA A 60 12.84 -3.19 10.15
C ALA A 60 12.10 -2.91 11.47
N GLU A 61 12.65 -2.05 12.34
CA GLU A 61 12.00 -1.59 13.57
C GLU A 61 10.65 -0.89 13.36
N LYS A 62 10.40 -0.31 12.17
CA LYS A 62 9.14 0.36 11.83
C LYS A 62 8.12 -0.52 11.12
N PHE A 63 8.50 -1.73 10.71
CA PHE A 63 7.66 -2.59 9.89
C PHE A 63 7.26 -3.87 10.64
N PRO A 64 6.11 -4.49 10.31
CA PRO A 64 5.73 -5.76 10.89
C PRO A 64 6.72 -6.85 10.52
N ARG A 65 7.17 -7.62 11.54
CA ARG A 65 8.09 -8.72 11.31
C ARG A 65 7.39 -9.94 10.70
N VAL A 66 8.04 -10.56 9.72
CA VAL A 66 7.62 -11.88 9.22
C VAL A 66 7.95 -12.94 10.28
N VAL A 67 6.92 -13.63 10.78
CA VAL A 67 7.04 -14.73 11.75
C VAL A 67 7.20 -16.06 11.02
N ARG A 68 6.35 -16.32 10.02
CA ARG A 68 6.43 -17.51 9.17
C ARG A 68 6.06 -17.18 7.73
N TYR A 69 6.65 -17.93 6.81
CA TYR A 69 6.39 -17.83 5.39
C TYR A 69 6.25 -19.22 4.79
N TYR A 70 5.17 -19.42 4.02
CA TYR A 70 4.86 -20.67 3.37
C TYR A 70 4.65 -20.41 1.88
N ALA A 71 5.38 -21.15 1.04
CA ALA A 71 5.26 -21.02 -0.40
C ALA A 71 5.15 -22.39 -1.07
N SER A 72 4.24 -22.50 -2.01
CA SER A 72 4.07 -23.64 -2.90
C SER A 72 3.88 -23.14 -4.33
N SER A 73 3.80 -24.06 -5.29
CA SER A 73 3.50 -23.74 -6.69
C SER A 73 2.13 -23.08 -6.88
N SER A 74 1.16 -23.31 -5.98
CA SER A 74 -0.24 -22.88 -6.15
C SER A 74 -0.71 -21.79 -5.18
N ALA A 75 -0.02 -21.62 -4.05
CA ALA A 75 -0.42 -20.72 -2.99
C ALA A 75 0.78 -20.22 -2.18
N VAL A 76 0.61 -19.02 -1.62
CA VAL A 76 1.58 -18.39 -0.70
C VAL A 76 0.83 -17.93 0.53
N ALA A 77 1.44 -18.08 1.71
CA ALA A 77 0.94 -17.57 2.96
C ALA A 77 2.07 -16.95 3.80
N MET A 78 1.72 -15.96 4.62
CA MET A 78 2.61 -15.29 5.55
C MET A 78 1.90 -15.12 6.88
N GLU A 79 2.60 -15.42 7.97
CA GLU A 79 2.26 -14.98 9.32
C GLU A 79 3.21 -13.84 9.68
N GLN A 80 2.66 -12.71 10.08
CA GLN A 80 3.44 -11.55 10.51
C GLN A 80 3.00 -11.08 11.89
N GLU A 81 3.84 -10.31 12.54
CA GLU A 81 3.53 -9.61 13.78
C GLU A 81 2.21 -8.82 13.65
N PHE A 82 1.34 -8.98 14.64
CA PHE A 82 0.14 -8.15 14.74
C PHE A 82 0.46 -6.89 15.53
N ILE A 83 0.45 -5.75 14.84
CA ILE A 83 0.68 -4.43 15.45
C ILE A 83 -0.68 -3.84 15.82
N ALA A 84 -0.97 -3.75 17.12
CA ALA A 84 -2.23 -3.25 17.67
C ALA A 84 -2.26 -1.71 17.73
N MET A 85 -2.16 -1.05 16.57
CA MET A 85 -2.26 0.41 16.44
C MET A 85 -3.37 0.79 15.45
N PRO A 86 -4.07 1.91 15.64
CA PRO A 86 -5.00 2.43 14.65
C PRO A 86 -4.26 2.86 13.37
N THR A 87 -4.96 2.84 12.24
CA THR A 87 -4.42 3.42 11.00
C THR A 87 -4.50 4.93 11.04
N LEU A 88 -3.63 5.63 10.31
CA LEU A 88 -3.70 7.08 10.15
C LEU A 88 -5.06 7.49 9.58
N ARG A 89 -5.65 6.67 8.70
CA ARG A 89 -7.02 6.88 8.20
C ARG A 89 -8.03 6.96 9.34
N LYS A 90 -7.97 6.03 10.29
CA LYS A 90 -8.87 6.02 11.46
C LYS A 90 -8.67 7.28 12.30
N ILE A 91 -7.43 7.63 12.61
CA ILE A 91 -7.10 8.85 13.35
C ILE A 91 -7.71 10.08 12.67
N LEU A 92 -7.47 10.25 11.37
CA LEU A 92 -7.88 11.44 10.63
C LEU A 92 -9.39 11.48 10.35
N GLY A 93 -10.04 10.33 10.16
CA GLY A 93 -11.44 10.23 9.74
C GLY A 93 -12.44 9.99 10.86
N GLU A 94 -12.04 9.40 12.00
CA GLU A 94 -12.95 8.93 13.05
C GLU A 94 -12.72 9.62 14.40
N GLU A 95 -11.50 10.10 14.64
CA GLU A 95 -11.09 10.58 15.96
C GLU A 95 -10.85 12.10 16.01
N ASN A 96 -11.62 12.86 15.21
CA ASN A 96 -11.62 14.33 15.18
C ASN A 96 -10.20 14.96 15.13
N ALA A 97 -9.30 14.41 14.32
CA ALA A 97 -7.98 15.00 14.14
C ALA A 97 -8.07 16.39 13.51
N SER A 98 -7.18 17.29 13.93
CA SER A 98 -7.04 18.60 13.29
C SER A 98 -6.18 18.51 12.01
N ALA A 99 -6.26 19.53 11.16
CA ALA A 99 -5.40 19.62 9.98
C ALA A 99 -3.91 19.69 10.37
N GLU A 100 -3.60 20.38 11.46
CA GLU A 100 -2.25 20.50 12.01
C GLU A 100 -1.72 19.15 12.47
N GLU A 101 -2.56 18.32 13.11
CA GLU A 101 -2.20 16.95 13.49
C GLU A 101 -1.91 16.10 12.26
N ALA A 102 -2.75 16.19 11.22
CA ALA A 102 -2.54 15.47 9.97
C ALA A 102 -1.21 15.86 9.32
N ILE A 103 -0.90 17.16 9.25
CA ILE A 103 0.36 17.68 8.72
C ILE A 103 1.54 17.15 9.53
N ALA A 104 1.46 17.19 10.86
CA ALA A 104 2.53 16.71 11.74
C ALA A 104 2.82 15.22 11.55
N TRP A 105 1.79 14.38 11.40
CA TRP A 105 1.97 12.96 11.09
C TRP A 105 2.62 12.76 9.72
N LEU A 106 2.12 13.43 8.68
CA LEU A 106 2.67 13.29 7.34
C LEU A 106 4.12 13.75 7.24
N GLN A 107 4.47 14.86 7.90
CA GLN A 107 5.85 15.34 8.00
C GLN A 107 6.73 14.29 8.67
N ARG A 108 6.37 13.82 9.88
CA ARG A 108 7.14 12.80 10.60
C ARG A 108 7.39 11.54 9.77
N ILE A 109 6.38 11.06 9.06
CA ILE A 109 6.47 9.84 8.24
C ILE A 109 7.35 10.08 7.02
N LEU A 110 7.15 11.20 6.32
CA LEU A 110 7.91 11.52 5.12
C LEU A 110 9.37 11.80 5.46
N ASP A 111 9.65 12.57 6.50
CA ASP A 111 11.01 12.86 6.96
C ASP A 111 11.78 11.55 7.22
N PHE A 112 11.19 10.64 7.99
CA PHE A 112 11.77 9.32 8.24
C PHE A 112 12.02 8.53 6.94
N LEU A 113 11.04 8.48 6.04
CA LEU A 113 11.17 7.68 4.81
C LEU A 113 12.21 8.27 3.85
N PHE A 114 12.27 9.60 3.72
CA PHE A 114 13.28 10.27 2.90
C PHE A 114 14.68 10.12 3.50
N GLU A 115 14.82 10.28 4.82
CA GLU A 115 16.11 10.20 5.52
C GLU A 115 16.67 8.76 5.58
N HIS A 116 15.82 7.77 5.85
CA HIS A 116 16.29 6.41 6.15
C HIS A 116 16.03 5.38 5.05
N ALA A 117 15.01 5.55 4.21
CA ALA A 117 14.61 4.53 3.23
C ALA A 117 14.90 4.90 1.77
N TYR A 118 14.42 6.06 1.31
CA TYR A 118 14.37 6.39 -0.10
C TYR A 118 15.74 6.68 -0.73
N ASP A 119 16.67 7.25 0.02
CA ASP A 119 18.02 7.50 -0.48
C ASP A 119 18.96 6.30 -0.25
N ARG A 120 18.51 5.33 0.55
CA ARG A 120 19.29 4.13 0.85
C ARG A 120 19.29 3.16 -0.32
N ALA A 121 20.49 2.80 -0.78
CA ALA A 121 20.68 1.97 -1.97
C ALA A 121 19.91 2.50 -3.19
N ALA A 122 19.71 3.82 -3.27
CA ALA A 122 19.05 4.44 -4.40
C ALA A 122 19.90 4.30 -5.66
N THR A 123 19.25 3.96 -6.76
CA THR A 123 19.89 3.76 -8.06
C THR A 123 19.16 4.55 -9.13
N GLN A 124 19.76 4.66 -10.31
CA GLN A 124 19.04 5.20 -11.46
C GLN A 124 17.92 4.22 -11.85
N PRO A 125 16.72 4.72 -12.20
CA PRO A 125 15.66 3.83 -12.67
C PRO A 125 16.11 3.07 -13.91
N PRO A 126 15.76 1.78 -14.04
CA PRO A 126 15.81 1.08 -15.32
C PRO A 126 15.16 1.90 -16.45
N GLU A 127 15.60 1.67 -17.69
CA GLU A 127 15.05 2.41 -18.84
C GLU A 127 13.54 2.21 -19.01
N ASP A 128 13.05 1.01 -18.71
CA ASP A 128 11.65 0.61 -18.83
C ASP A 128 10.86 0.70 -17.52
N ASP A 129 11.46 1.15 -16.40
CA ASP A 129 10.81 1.17 -15.07
C ASP A 129 9.47 1.90 -15.11
N TRP A 130 9.45 3.06 -15.77
CA TRP A 130 8.25 3.87 -15.85
C TRP A 130 7.17 3.25 -16.74
N GLU A 131 7.57 2.56 -17.81
CA GLU A 131 6.66 1.79 -18.69
C GLU A 131 5.99 0.65 -17.91
N GLN A 132 6.80 -0.14 -17.19
CA GLN A 132 6.37 -1.31 -16.44
C GLN A 132 5.48 -0.92 -15.24
N LEU A 133 5.93 0.05 -14.44
CA LEU A 133 5.29 0.40 -13.18
C LEU A 133 4.03 1.25 -13.37
N HIS A 134 4.00 2.12 -14.39
CA HIS A 134 2.91 3.07 -14.61
C HIS A 134 2.01 2.68 -15.78
N PHE A 135 2.51 2.66 -17.01
CA PHE A 135 1.66 2.49 -18.21
C PHE A 135 1.05 1.10 -18.31
N LEU A 136 1.87 0.05 -18.39
CA LEU A 136 1.41 -1.33 -18.52
C LEU A 136 0.49 -1.73 -17.36
N ARG A 137 0.82 -1.27 -16.15
CA ARG A 137 -0.01 -1.51 -14.98
C ARG A 137 -1.36 -0.80 -15.06
N ALA A 138 -1.41 0.44 -15.52
CA ALA A 138 -2.68 1.17 -15.70
C ALA A 138 -3.55 0.52 -16.77
N TRP A 139 -2.99 0.19 -17.94
CA TRP A 139 -3.71 -0.49 -19.02
C TRP A 139 -4.25 -1.87 -18.62
N ALA A 140 -3.45 -2.64 -17.88
CA ALA A 140 -3.91 -3.90 -17.31
C ALA A 140 -5.10 -3.71 -16.36
N ARG A 141 -5.15 -2.61 -15.59
CA ARG A 141 -6.28 -2.30 -14.69
C ARG A 141 -7.54 -1.91 -15.44
N PHE A 142 -7.44 -1.11 -16.50
CA PHE A 142 -8.58 -0.80 -17.36
C PHE A 142 -9.13 -2.06 -18.02
N SER A 143 -8.26 -2.88 -18.60
CA SER A 143 -8.62 -4.14 -19.25
C SER A 143 -9.29 -5.11 -18.25
N GLU A 144 -8.72 -5.25 -17.06
CA GLU A 144 -9.30 -6.06 -15.98
C GLU A 144 -10.68 -5.55 -15.56
N ARG A 145 -10.85 -4.22 -15.43
CA ARG A 145 -12.12 -3.59 -15.03
C ARG A 145 -13.21 -3.84 -16.05
N ILE A 146 -12.91 -3.64 -17.35
CA ILE A 146 -13.85 -3.88 -18.44
C ILE A 146 -14.28 -5.35 -18.45
N ARG A 147 -13.33 -6.27 -18.32
CA ARG A 147 -13.63 -7.72 -18.27
C ARG A 147 -14.51 -8.10 -17.07
N LYS A 148 -14.27 -7.51 -15.90
CA LYS A 148 -15.03 -7.81 -14.68
C LYS A 148 -16.39 -7.10 -14.61
N ALA A 149 -16.53 -5.96 -15.27
CA ALA A 149 -17.78 -5.23 -15.36
C ALA A 149 -17.81 -4.38 -16.63
N PRO A 150 -18.38 -4.95 -17.70
CA PRO A 150 -18.46 -4.29 -19.01
C PRO A 150 -19.16 -2.94 -18.99
N LEU A 151 -20.02 -2.66 -18.00
CA LEU A 151 -20.70 -1.36 -17.85
C LEU A 151 -19.71 -0.17 -17.81
N PHE A 152 -18.49 -0.38 -17.30
CA PHE A 152 -17.48 0.66 -17.22
C PHE A 152 -16.76 0.91 -18.54
N ALA A 153 -16.96 0.08 -19.57
CA ALA A 153 -16.32 0.24 -20.87
C ALA A 153 -16.61 1.61 -21.47
N ARG A 154 -17.89 2.05 -21.42
CA ARG A 154 -18.28 3.37 -21.94
C ARG A 154 -17.55 4.51 -21.23
N VAL A 155 -17.40 4.42 -19.91
CA VAL A 155 -16.68 5.45 -19.13
C VAL A 155 -15.19 5.39 -19.41
N ILE A 156 -14.58 4.21 -19.50
CA ILE A 156 -13.14 4.04 -19.73
C ILE A 156 -12.75 4.47 -21.15
N TYR A 157 -13.55 4.16 -22.17
CA TYR A 157 -13.25 4.51 -23.56
C TYR A 157 -13.57 5.97 -23.92
N ALA A 158 -14.26 6.71 -23.06
CA ALA A 158 -14.51 8.12 -23.30
C ALA A 158 -13.23 8.93 -23.13
N ASP A 159 -12.91 9.82 -24.08
CA ASP A 159 -11.77 10.73 -23.96
C ASP A 159 -11.98 11.78 -22.87
N ARG A 160 -13.25 12.15 -22.65
CA ARG A 160 -13.68 13.14 -21.68
C ARG A 160 -14.81 12.57 -20.82
N ILE A 161 -14.81 12.92 -19.54
CA ILE A 161 -15.84 12.55 -18.58
C ILE A 161 -16.26 13.78 -17.79
N THR A 162 -17.48 13.77 -17.26
CA THR A 162 -17.97 14.85 -16.39
C THR A 162 -17.88 14.40 -14.95
N ILE A 163 -17.15 15.15 -14.13
CA ILE A 163 -17.04 14.93 -12.69
C ILE A 163 -17.56 16.20 -12.00
N GLN A 164 -18.64 16.08 -11.23
CA GLN A 164 -19.25 17.22 -10.51
C GLN A 164 -19.62 18.40 -11.41
N GLY A 165 -20.12 18.12 -12.62
CA GLY A 165 -20.50 19.13 -13.61
C GLY A 165 -19.34 19.65 -14.47
N GLU A 166 -18.09 19.36 -14.08
CA GLU A 166 -16.91 19.79 -14.81
C GLU A 166 -16.46 18.72 -15.81
N GLU A 167 -16.23 19.12 -17.05
CA GLU A 167 -15.72 18.24 -18.09
C GLU A 167 -14.19 18.14 -18.01
N CYS A 168 -13.67 16.93 -17.85
CA CYS A 168 -12.24 16.68 -17.74
C CYS A 168 -11.79 15.57 -18.71
N TYR A 169 -10.50 15.59 -19.06
CA TYR A 169 -9.90 14.47 -19.80
C TYR A 169 -9.89 13.23 -18.91
N ASN A 170 -10.29 12.10 -19.49
CA ASN A 170 -10.30 10.83 -18.81
C ASN A 170 -8.88 10.23 -18.73
N ALA A 171 -8.66 9.35 -17.77
CA ALA A 171 -7.34 8.78 -17.51
C ALA A 171 -6.73 8.07 -18.74
N PRO A 172 -7.45 7.24 -19.51
CA PRO A 172 -6.90 6.62 -20.73
C PRO A 172 -6.44 7.64 -21.78
N ALA A 173 -7.19 8.72 -22.01
CA ALA A 173 -6.79 9.77 -22.95
C ALA A 173 -5.53 10.50 -22.49
N ILE A 174 -5.41 10.77 -21.17
CA ILE A 174 -4.21 11.35 -20.58
C ILE A 174 -3.01 10.42 -20.76
N LEU A 175 -3.16 9.12 -20.49
CA LEU A 175 -2.06 8.15 -20.65
C LEU A 175 -1.59 8.05 -22.11
N LEU A 176 -2.52 7.98 -23.06
CA LEU A 176 -2.18 7.95 -24.49
C LEU A 176 -1.43 9.22 -24.94
N ALA A 177 -1.80 10.39 -24.40
CA ALA A 177 -1.08 11.63 -24.68
C ALA A 177 0.33 11.60 -24.07
N LEU A 178 0.47 11.11 -22.83
CA LEU A 178 1.76 10.97 -22.16
C LEU A 178 2.69 10.00 -22.88
N GLU A 179 2.20 8.85 -23.33
CA GLU A 179 3.01 7.85 -24.06
C GLU A 179 3.61 8.38 -25.36
N LYS A 180 2.91 9.31 -26.01
CA LYS A 180 3.34 9.92 -27.28
C LYS A 180 4.30 11.10 -27.10
N ASP A 181 4.39 11.68 -25.91
CA ASP A 181 5.21 12.87 -25.62
C ASP A 181 6.56 12.48 -25.02
N GLU A 182 7.51 12.06 -25.85
CA GLU A 182 8.86 11.66 -25.42
C GLU A 182 9.61 12.74 -24.58
N PRO A 183 9.56 14.05 -24.92
CA PRO A 183 10.13 15.09 -24.07
C PRO A 183 9.52 15.16 -22.67
N LEU A 184 8.19 15.14 -22.55
CA LEU A 184 7.52 15.12 -21.25
C LEU A 184 7.83 13.84 -20.49
N ARG A 185 7.92 12.72 -21.21
CA ARG A 185 8.28 11.42 -20.67
C ARG A 185 9.64 11.44 -19.96
N ARG A 186 10.64 12.01 -20.62
CA ARG A 186 11.98 12.19 -20.02
C ARG A 186 11.97 13.12 -18.81
N ARG A 187 11.11 14.15 -18.80
CA ARG A 187 10.98 15.09 -17.68
C ARG A 187 10.30 14.48 -16.46
N LEU A 188 9.34 13.58 -16.68
CA LEU A 188 8.59 12.91 -15.62
C LEU A 188 9.29 11.66 -15.06
N ARG A 189 10.30 11.13 -15.77
CA ARG A 189 11.09 10.00 -15.30
C ARG A 189 11.75 10.35 -13.95
N PRO A 190 11.63 9.48 -12.93
CA PRO A 190 12.26 9.72 -11.65
C PRO A 190 13.79 9.82 -11.81
N LYS A 191 14.42 10.64 -10.98
CA LYS A 191 15.90 10.73 -10.98
C LYS A 191 16.54 9.54 -10.28
N ARG A 192 15.82 8.92 -9.36
CA ARG A 192 16.27 7.80 -8.55
C ARG A 192 15.11 6.92 -8.13
N VAL A 193 15.39 5.65 -7.92
CA VAL A 193 14.47 4.64 -7.38
C VAL A 193 15.16 3.89 -6.25
N SER A 194 14.38 3.37 -5.31
CA SER A 194 14.91 2.65 -4.15
C SER A 194 14.22 1.30 -3.97
N PRO A 195 14.95 0.26 -3.51
CA PRO A 195 14.35 -1.01 -3.13
C PRO A 195 13.53 -0.92 -1.83
N PHE A 196 13.66 0.17 -1.07
CA PHE A 196 13.00 0.38 0.21
C PHE A 196 11.78 1.30 0.12
N ALA A 197 11.33 1.65 -1.10
CA ALA A 197 10.11 2.40 -1.28
C ALA A 197 8.86 1.53 -1.07
N HIS A 198 7.94 2.00 -0.22
CA HIS A 198 6.76 1.25 0.25
C HIS A 198 5.85 0.74 -0.89
N GLY A 199 5.68 1.54 -1.95
CA GLY A 199 4.90 1.18 -3.14
C GLY A 199 3.36 1.14 -2.97
N ASP A 200 2.85 1.31 -1.75
CA ASP A 200 1.40 1.44 -1.49
C ASP A 200 1.07 2.29 -0.25
N LEU A 201 1.80 3.39 -0.03
CA LEU A 201 1.68 4.22 1.18
C LEU A 201 0.39 5.07 1.20
N HIS A 202 -0.67 4.57 1.83
CA HIS A 202 -1.96 5.28 2.02
C HIS A 202 -2.22 5.46 3.51
N PHE A 203 -3.19 6.30 3.87
CA PHE A 203 -3.56 6.50 5.27
C PHE A 203 -3.99 5.19 5.95
N ASP A 204 -4.55 4.24 5.21
CA ASP A 204 -4.95 2.93 5.74
C ASP A 204 -3.78 1.94 5.95
N THR A 205 -2.63 2.21 5.33
CA THR A 205 -1.44 1.35 5.43
C THR A 205 -0.37 1.93 6.35
N ILE A 206 -0.73 2.96 7.12
CA ILE A 206 0.16 3.61 8.09
C ILE A 206 -0.49 3.41 9.44
N LEU A 207 0.19 2.72 10.34
CA LEU A 207 -0.22 2.58 11.73
C LEU A 207 0.38 3.72 12.55
N VAL A 208 -0.38 4.27 13.48
CA VAL A 208 0.07 5.39 14.32
C VAL A 208 -0.38 5.20 15.77
N ASP A 209 0.40 5.72 16.71
CA ASP A 209 0.04 5.81 18.11
C ASP A 209 0.18 7.26 18.58
N ARG A 210 -0.95 7.90 18.87
CA ARG A 210 -1.02 9.28 19.37
C ARG A 210 -0.32 9.47 20.70
N ASN A 211 -0.29 8.46 21.57
CA ASN A 211 0.26 8.58 22.91
C ASN A 211 1.79 8.60 22.90
N THR A 212 2.40 7.79 22.05
CA THR A 212 3.86 7.67 21.94
C THR A 212 4.45 8.49 20.80
N GLY A 213 3.62 8.97 19.87
CA GLY A 213 4.06 9.58 18.62
C GLY A 213 4.68 8.58 17.63
N SER A 214 4.59 7.28 17.91
CA SER A 214 5.17 6.24 17.06
C SER A 214 4.29 5.96 15.85
N PHE A 215 4.91 5.41 14.80
CA PHE A 215 4.21 4.98 13.60
C PHE A 215 4.92 3.78 12.98
N GLY A 216 4.21 3.04 12.15
CA GLY A 216 4.75 1.91 11.38
C GLY A 216 4.01 1.73 10.05
N PRO A 217 4.70 1.80 8.91
CA PRO A 217 4.10 1.41 7.63
C PRO A 217 3.81 -0.09 7.62
N ALA A 218 2.67 -0.46 7.04
CA ALA A 218 2.22 -1.83 6.91
C ALA A 218 1.86 -2.14 5.45
N ASP A 219 1.83 -3.42 5.10
CA ASP A 219 1.39 -3.90 3.79
C ASP A 219 2.20 -3.28 2.61
N PRO A 220 3.56 -3.30 2.66
CA PRO A 220 4.35 -2.79 1.57
C PRO A 220 4.11 -3.63 0.32
N ARG A 221 4.19 -2.97 -0.83
CA ARG A 221 3.94 -3.62 -2.12
C ARG A 221 5.07 -4.53 -2.56
N GLY A 222 6.26 -4.28 -2.01
CA GLY A 222 7.48 -5.02 -2.25
C GLY A 222 7.96 -4.97 -3.69
N TYR A 223 7.85 -3.80 -4.34
CA TYR A 223 8.52 -3.65 -5.64
C TYR A 223 10.03 -3.75 -5.47
N GLU A 224 10.69 -4.30 -6.48
CA GLU A 224 12.15 -4.44 -6.46
C GLU A 224 12.83 -3.08 -6.44
N LEU A 225 12.30 -2.14 -7.22
CA LEU A 225 12.65 -0.73 -7.22
C LEU A 225 11.36 0.08 -7.33
N CYS A 226 11.30 1.21 -6.65
CA CYS A 226 10.15 2.11 -6.75
C CYS A 226 10.60 3.56 -6.49
N ASP A 227 9.94 4.48 -7.19
CA ASP A 227 10.13 5.92 -7.06
C ASP A 227 9.55 6.42 -5.72
N PRO A 228 10.32 7.17 -4.91
CA PRO A 228 9.80 7.88 -3.73
C PRO A 228 8.55 8.72 -4.00
N TRP A 229 8.46 9.38 -5.16
CA TRP A 229 7.29 10.20 -5.52
C TRP A 229 6.04 9.37 -5.79
N TYR A 230 6.19 8.09 -6.12
CA TYR A 230 5.06 7.17 -6.18
C TYR A 230 4.33 7.09 -4.83
N ALA A 231 5.08 7.04 -3.72
CA ALA A 231 4.51 7.04 -2.38
C ALA A 231 3.80 8.36 -2.04
N ALA A 232 4.39 9.51 -2.43
CA ALA A 232 3.74 10.80 -2.29
C ALA A 232 2.41 10.86 -3.10
N GLY A 233 2.39 10.29 -4.30
CA GLY A 233 1.16 10.17 -5.10
C GLY A 233 0.06 9.34 -4.40
N LYS A 234 0.43 8.29 -3.67
CA LYS A 234 -0.51 7.49 -2.87
C LYS A 234 -1.06 8.24 -1.65
N LEU A 235 -0.22 9.02 -0.98
CA LEU A 235 -0.66 9.91 0.09
C LEU A 235 -1.59 11.01 -0.43
N TYR A 236 -1.26 11.61 -1.57
CA TYR A 236 -2.12 12.59 -2.24
C TYR A 236 -3.47 11.99 -2.62
N HIS A 237 -3.48 10.75 -3.12
CA HIS A 237 -4.70 10.01 -3.41
C HIS A 237 -5.59 9.79 -2.17
N SER A 238 -4.96 9.58 -1.01
CA SER A 238 -5.65 9.48 0.29
C SER A 238 -6.22 10.85 0.71
N ALA A 239 -5.39 11.89 0.71
CA ALA A 239 -5.75 13.23 1.17
C ALA A 239 -6.77 13.95 0.29
N ARG A 240 -6.66 13.82 -1.04
CA ARG A 240 -7.47 14.60 -2.01
C ARG A 240 -8.34 13.73 -2.92
N GLY A 241 -7.89 12.51 -3.21
CA GLY A 241 -8.61 11.60 -4.11
C GLY A 241 -9.86 10.96 -3.50
N LYS A 242 -10.12 11.19 -2.19
CA LYS A 242 -11.24 10.59 -1.44
C LYS A 242 -11.24 9.06 -1.48
N HIS A 243 -10.09 8.46 -1.78
CA HIS A 243 -9.94 7.02 -1.91
C HIS A 243 -10.43 6.28 -0.67
N ASP A 244 -10.06 6.80 0.50
CA ASP A 244 -10.36 6.18 1.78
C ASP A 244 -11.84 6.18 2.15
N LEU A 245 -12.67 6.99 1.48
CA LEU A 245 -14.13 7.03 1.67
C LEU A 245 -14.83 5.85 0.98
N ILE A 246 -14.28 5.35 -0.15
CA ILE A 246 -14.92 4.29 -0.95
C ILE A 246 -14.98 2.95 -0.17
N PRO A 247 -13.88 2.43 0.42
CA PRO A 247 -13.91 1.22 1.23
C PRO A 247 -14.81 1.33 2.46
N ARG A 248 -15.04 2.55 2.98
CA ARG A 248 -15.93 2.82 4.12
C ARG A 248 -17.40 2.87 3.73
N GLY A 249 -17.72 2.85 2.43
CA GLY A 249 -19.10 3.04 1.96
C GLY A 249 -19.59 4.48 2.12
N GLU A 250 -18.68 5.45 2.30
CA GLU A 250 -18.99 6.86 2.50
C GLU A 250 -19.19 7.58 1.16
N PHE A 251 -20.13 7.06 0.37
CA PHE A 251 -20.53 7.63 -0.91
C PHE A 251 -22.04 7.45 -1.10
N ARG A 252 -22.60 8.25 -2.01
CA ARG A 252 -24.00 8.12 -2.45
C ARG A 252 -23.99 7.88 -3.94
N LEU A 253 -24.91 7.05 -4.40
CA LEU A 253 -25.22 6.87 -5.81
C LEU A 253 -26.59 7.51 -6.01
N ASP A 254 -26.64 8.54 -6.84
CA ASP A 254 -27.86 9.22 -7.30
C ASP A 254 -28.44 8.55 -8.54
#